data_AF-A0A3M8EKY6-F1
#
_entry.id   AF-A0A3M8EKY6-F1
#
_cell.length_a   1.000
_cell.length_b   1.000
_cell.length_c   1.000
_cell.angle_alpha   90.00
_cell.angle_beta   90.00
_cell.angle_gamma   90.00
#
_symmetry.space_group_name_H-M   'P 1'
#
loop_
_entity.id
_entity.type
_entity.pdbx_description
1 polymer ?
#
loop_
_entity_poly.entity_id
_entity_poly.type
_entity_poly.pdbx_seq_one_letter_code
_entity_poly.pdbx_strand_id
1 'polypeptide(L)'
;MIGAHKRFDEVSRLLAGDPLGGKLSDDLLNACFDLVLDDKGEQDSTKALARLMATLERFNTHLRRDRNLPGEGLFVGSPEEVASWAESLTWQIWENRPD
;
A
#
# COMPACT_ATOMS: atom_id res chain seq x y z
N MET A 1 -3.52 -10.45 12.21
CA MET A 1 -3.98 -9.26 11.47
C MET A 1 -5.00 -9.70 10.43
N ILE A 2 -6.22 -9.19 10.44
CA ILE A 2 -7.19 -9.45 9.36
C ILE A 2 -6.71 -8.66 8.13
N GLY A 3 -5.97 -9.38 7.27
CA GLY A 3 -5.65 -9.18 5.85
C GLY A 3 -5.36 -7.76 5.35
N ALA A 4 -4.09 -7.34 5.38
CA ALA A 4 -3.61 -6.19 4.59
C ALA A 4 -4.03 -6.30 3.12
N HIS A 5 -3.92 -7.50 2.55
CA HIS A 5 -4.42 -7.82 1.21
C HIS A 5 -5.94 -7.66 1.08
N LYS A 6 -6.71 -8.14 2.05
CA LYS A 6 -8.18 -8.03 2.02
C LYS A 6 -8.63 -6.57 2.03
N ARG A 7 -8.04 -5.74 2.90
CA ARG A 7 -8.33 -4.32 2.97
C ARG A 7 -7.92 -3.60 1.68
N PHE A 8 -6.78 -3.94 1.12
CA PHE A 8 -6.32 -3.41 -0.16
C PHE A 8 -7.26 -3.78 -1.32
N ASP A 9 -7.71 -5.04 -1.39
CA ASP A 9 -8.69 -5.51 -2.40
C ASP A 9 -10.03 -4.79 -2.26
N GLU A 10 -10.57 -4.66 -1.04
CA GLU A 10 -11.80 -3.91 -0.77
C GLU A 10 -11.71 -2.47 -1.27
N VAL A 11 -10.63 -1.76 -0.94
CA VAL A 11 -10.44 -0.37 -1.36
C VAL A 11 -10.19 -0.26 -2.86
N SER A 12 -9.41 -1.18 -3.45
CA SER A 12 -9.14 -1.18 -4.90
C SER A 12 -10.41 -1.42 -5.72
N ARG A 13 -11.33 -2.27 -5.24
CA ARG A 13 -12.64 -2.45 -5.88
C ARG A 13 -13.51 -1.21 -5.80
N LEU A 14 -13.44 -0.45 -4.71
CA LEU A 14 -14.18 0.81 -4.58
C LEU A 14 -13.64 1.90 -5.52
N LEU A 15 -12.35 1.83 -5.88
CA LEU A 15 -11.71 2.72 -6.86
C LEU A 15 -11.86 2.24 -8.31
N ALA A 16 -12.64 1.17 -8.56
CA ALA A 16 -12.84 0.66 -9.91
C ALA A 16 -13.51 1.72 -10.80
N GLY A 17 -12.82 2.11 -11.87
CA GLY A 17 -13.27 3.17 -12.78
C GLY A 17 -12.79 4.58 -12.42
N ASP A 18 -12.03 4.75 -11.34
CA ASP A 18 -11.30 5.98 -11.03
C ASP A 18 -9.85 5.89 -11.56
N PRO A 19 -9.51 6.64 -12.64
CA PRO A 19 -8.17 6.59 -13.22
C PRO A 19 -7.07 7.05 -12.25
N LEU A 20 -7.37 7.99 -11.36
CA LEU A 20 -6.41 8.46 -10.37
C LEU A 20 -6.26 7.44 -9.25
N GLY A 21 -7.37 6.88 -8.78
CA GLY A 21 -7.39 5.79 -7.81
C GLY A 21 -6.57 4.58 -8.26
N GLY A 22 -6.77 4.13 -9.50
CA GLY A 22 -6.00 3.02 -10.08
C GLY A 22 -4.50 3.30 -10.13
N LYS A 23 -4.10 4.48 -10.61
CA LYS A 23 -2.69 4.87 -10.63
C LYS A 23 -2.07 4.90 -9.23
N LEU A 24 -2.78 5.46 -8.25
CA LEU A 24 -2.28 5.54 -6.88
C LEU A 24 -2.17 4.14 -6.23
N SER A 25 -3.06 3.19 -6.57
CA SER A 25 -2.94 1.80 -6.17
C SER A 25 -1.66 1.15 -6.75
N ASP A 26 -1.39 1.35 -8.04
CA ASP A 26 -0.19 0.82 -8.69
C ASP A 26 1.10 1.42 -8.09
N ASP A 27 1.13 2.74 -7.89
CA ASP A 27 2.25 3.45 -7.25
C ASP A 27 2.52 2.90 -5.84
N LEU A 28 1.45 2.60 -5.09
CA LEU A 28 1.55 2.05 -3.73
C LEU A 28 2.09 0.62 -3.73
N LEU A 29 1.59 -0.25 -4.61
CA LEU A 29 2.11 -1.62 -4.74
C LEU A 29 3.59 -1.63 -5.14
N ASN A 30 3.98 -0.79 -6.09
CA ASN A 30 5.38 -0.66 -6.49
C ASN A 30 6.25 -0.21 -5.31
N ALA A 31 5.79 0.76 -4.50
CA ALA A 31 6.53 1.17 -3.31
C ALA A 31 6.63 0.07 -2.24
N CYS A 32 5.62 -0.79 -2.09
CA CYS A 32 5.69 -1.96 -1.22
C CYS A 32 6.70 -2.99 -1.72
N PHE A 33 6.71 -3.29 -3.04
CA PHE A 33 7.70 -4.21 -3.62
C PHE A 33 9.11 -3.64 -3.55
N ASP A 34 9.30 -2.36 -3.87
CA ASP A 34 10.59 -1.67 -3.76
C ASP A 34 11.15 -1.83 -2.34
N LEU A 35 10.34 -1.57 -1.30
CA LEU A 35 10.77 -1.73 0.09
C LEU A 35 11.20 -3.18 0.42
N VAL A 36 10.38 -4.18 0.05
CA VAL A 36 10.65 -5.59 0.36
C VAL A 36 11.83 -6.16 -0.43
N LEU A 37 12.05 -5.68 -1.65
CA LEU A 37 13.17 -6.11 -2.49
C LEU A 37 14.48 -5.41 -2.11
N ASP A 38 14.42 -4.16 -1.64
CA ASP A 38 15.55 -3.34 -1.22
C ASP A 38 16.08 -3.72 0.17
N ASP A 39 15.27 -4.40 1.00
CA ASP A 39 15.73 -4.98 2.28
C ASP A 39 16.86 -6.03 2.12
N LYS A 40 17.16 -6.44 0.88
CA LYS A 40 18.34 -7.26 0.54
C LYS A 40 19.63 -6.44 0.33
N GLY A 41 19.56 -5.11 0.38
CA GLY A 41 20.68 -4.17 0.24
C GLY A 41 20.57 -3.03 1.25
N GLU A 42 21.20 -3.22 2.43
CA GLU A 42 21.10 -2.40 3.66
C GLU A 42 21.25 -0.85 3.55
N GLN A 43 21.54 -0.26 2.38
CA GLN A 43 21.80 1.18 2.25
C GLN A 43 20.61 2.03 1.77
N ASP A 44 19.57 1.46 1.13
CA ASP A 44 18.46 2.23 0.56
C ASP A 44 17.09 2.02 1.23
N SER A 45 16.96 1.08 2.18
CA SER A 45 15.67 0.75 2.86
C SER A 45 15.00 1.96 3.54
N THR A 46 15.77 2.92 4.06
CA THR A 46 15.20 4.16 4.66
C THR A 46 14.57 5.06 3.60
N LYS A 47 15.15 5.15 2.40
CA LYS A 47 14.58 5.94 1.30
C LYS A 47 13.36 5.24 0.72
N ALA A 48 13.40 3.91 0.59
CA ALA A 48 12.26 3.11 0.17
C ALA A 48 11.08 3.28 1.14
N LEU A 49 11.33 3.22 2.45
CA LEU A 49 10.29 3.43 3.47
C LEU A 49 9.71 4.84 3.42
N ALA A 50 10.55 5.87 3.31
CA ALA A 50 10.09 7.25 3.17
C ALA A 50 9.22 7.45 1.92
N ARG A 51 9.60 6.82 0.79
CA ARG A 51 8.81 6.83 -0.45
C ARG A 51 7.47 6.11 -0.27
N LEU A 52 7.47 4.95 0.36
CA LEU A 52 6.25 4.20 0.68
C LEU A 52 5.29 5.03 1.54
N MET A 53 5.77 5.63 2.63
CA MET A 53 4.95 6.47 3.51
C MET A 53 4.36 7.66 2.75
N ALA A 54 5.14 8.31 1.88
CA ALA A 54 4.65 9.42 1.06
C ALA A 54 3.57 8.99 0.06
N THR A 55 3.74 7.82 -0.57
CA THR A 55 2.74 7.26 -1.49
C THR A 55 1.47 6.85 -0.75
N LEU A 56 1.60 6.21 0.41
CA LEU A 56 0.47 5.81 1.26
C LEU A 56 -0.33 7.02 1.74
N GLU A 57 0.33 8.12 2.13
CA GLU A 57 -0.37 9.34 2.53
C GLU A 57 -1.12 10.00 1.37
N ARG A 58 -0.56 9.98 0.16
CA ARG A 58 -1.25 10.45 -1.06
C ARG A 58 -2.48 9.61 -1.36
N PHE A 59 -2.36 8.29 -1.23
CA PHE A 59 -3.47 7.35 -1.39
C PHE A 59 -4.57 7.63 -0.36
N ASN A 60 -4.20 7.72 0.93
CA ASN A 60 -5.14 8.03 2.01
C ASN A 60 -5.82 9.39 1.83
N THR A 61 -5.10 10.41 1.39
CA THR A 61 -5.66 11.73 1.09
C THR A 61 -6.69 11.66 -0.04
N HIS A 62 -6.42 10.87 -1.07
CA HIS A 62 -7.37 10.64 -2.15
C HIS A 62 -8.65 9.95 -1.64
N LEU A 63 -8.50 8.87 -0.85
CA LEU A 63 -9.62 8.18 -0.24
C LEU A 63 -10.48 9.08 0.64
N ARG A 64 -9.86 9.94 1.45
CA ARG A 64 -10.58 10.86 2.35
C ARG A 64 -11.36 11.95 1.62
N ARG A 65 -10.99 12.28 0.37
CA ARG A 65 -11.70 13.27 -0.44
C ARG A 65 -13.01 12.73 -1.00
N ASP A 66 -13.07 11.42 -1.26
CA ASP A 66 -14.30 10.78 -1.69
C ASP A 66 -15.15 10.40 -0.48
N ARG A 67 -16.29 11.09 -0.32
CA ARG A 67 -17.21 10.86 0.81
C ARG A 67 -17.88 9.48 0.79
N ASN A 68 -17.75 8.73 -0.31
CA ASN A 68 -18.26 7.37 -0.44
C ASN A 68 -17.23 6.31 -0.02
N LEU A 69 -15.99 6.71 0.30
CA LEU A 69 -14.91 5.81 0.69
C LEU A 69 -14.67 5.85 2.21
N PRO A 70 -14.18 4.75 2.81
CA PRO A 70 -13.98 4.67 4.26
C PRO A 70 -13.00 5.75 4.75
N GLY A 71 -13.46 6.56 5.71
CA GLY A 71 -12.85 7.84 6.08
C GLY A 71 -11.49 7.82 6.78
N GLU A 72 -10.95 6.65 7.13
CA GLU A 72 -9.64 6.54 7.79
C GLU A 72 -8.48 6.39 6.77
N GLY A 73 -8.79 5.97 5.55
CA GLY A 73 -7.82 5.60 4.53
C GLY A 73 -7.61 4.08 4.43
N LEU A 74 -6.52 3.69 3.77
CA LEU A 74 -6.12 2.30 3.59
C LEU A 74 -5.39 1.77 4.82
N PHE A 75 -4.39 2.51 5.30
CA PHE A 75 -3.58 2.19 6.47
C PHE A 75 -2.92 3.46 7.02
N VAL A 76 -2.84 3.60 8.35
CA VAL A 76 -2.14 4.69 9.05
C VAL A 76 -1.41 4.08 10.24
N GLY A 77 -0.11 4.35 10.39
CA GLY A 77 0.72 3.79 11.45
C GLY A 77 2.10 4.46 11.51
N SER A 78 2.93 4.02 12.45
CA SER A 78 4.34 4.40 12.54
C SER A 78 5.15 3.89 11.34
N PRO A 79 6.37 4.39 11.10
CA PRO A 79 7.24 3.85 10.03
C PRO A 79 7.43 2.34 10.12
N GLU A 80 7.62 1.79 11.32
CA GLU A 80 7.79 0.35 11.55
C GLU A 80 6.51 -0.43 11.25
N GLU A 81 5.35 0.11 11.65
CA GLU A 81 4.05 -0.48 11.35
C GLU A 81 3.75 -0.47 9.85
N VAL A 82 4.12 0.61 9.15
CA VAL A 82 3.98 0.74 7.68
C VAL A 82 4.89 -0.26 6.97
N ALA A 83 6.13 -0.43 7.42
CA ALA A 83 7.04 -1.42 6.86
C ALA A 83 6.50 -2.84 7.03
N SER A 84 6.10 -3.21 8.25
CA SER A 84 5.52 -4.52 8.54
C SER A 84 4.22 -4.78 7.77
N TRP A 85 3.39 -3.75 7.61
CA TRP A 85 2.18 -3.82 6.79
C TRP A 85 2.50 -4.08 5.31
N ALA A 86 3.49 -3.37 4.75
CA ALA A 86 3.89 -3.53 3.35
C ALA A 86 4.52 -4.90 3.07
N GLU A 87 5.34 -5.42 3.98
CA GLU A 87 5.84 -6.80 3.92
C GLU A 87 4.69 -7.81 3.90
N SER A 88 3.72 -7.65 4.81
CA SER A 88 2.56 -8.53 4.90
C SER A 88 1.70 -8.49 3.63
N LEU A 89 1.48 -7.29 3.06
CA LEU A 89 0.75 -7.11 1.80
C LEU A 89 1.47 -7.79 0.64
N THR A 90 2.77 -7.51 0.47
CA THR A 90 3.60 -8.08 -0.59
C THR A 90 3.63 -9.61 -0.54
N TRP A 91 3.82 -10.17 0.65
CA TRP A 91 3.82 -11.62 0.85
C TRP A 91 2.47 -12.26 0.49
N GLN A 92 1.37 -11.67 0.96
CA GLN A 92 0.02 -12.15 0.65
C GLN A 92 -0.31 -12.06 -0.85
N ILE A 93 0.21 -11.07 -1.58
CA ILE A 93 0.05 -10.98 -3.04
C ILE A 93 0.82 -12.11 -3.73
N TRP A 94 2.05 -12.40 -3.28
CA TRP A 94 2.85 -13.49 -3.84
C TRP A 94 2.24 -14.87 -3.58
N GLU A 95 1.73 -15.11 -2.36
CA GLU A 95 1.07 -16.39 -2.02
C GLU A 95 -0.23 -16.62 -2.78
N ASN A 96 -0.94 -15.56 -3.18
CA ASN A 96 -2.21 -15.66 -3.91
C ASN A 96 -2.06 -15.60 -5.44
N ARG A 97 -0.84 -15.70 -5.99
CA ARG A 97 -0.66 -15.81 -7.45
C ARG A 97 -1.25 -17.14 -7.95
N PRO A 98 -2.16 -17.12 -8.94
CA PRO A 98 -2.56 -18.35 -9.61
C PRO A 98 -1.35 -18.94 -10.34
N ASP A 99 -1.17 -20.27 -10.22
CA ASP A 99 -0.19 -21.06 -10.97
C ASP A 99 -0.35 -20.90 -12.50
#